data_AF-A0A920W9Q5-F1
#
_entry.id   AF-A0A920W9Q5-F1
#
_cell.length_a   1.000
_cell.length_b   1.000
_cell.length_c   1.000
_cell.angle_alpha   90.00
_cell.angle_beta   90.00
_cell.angle_gamma   90.00
#
_symmetry.space_group_name_H-M   'P 1'
#
loop_
_entity.id
_entity.type
_entity.pdbx_description
1 polymer ?
#
loop_
_entity_poly.entity_id
_entity_poly.type
_entity_poly.pdbx_seq_one_letter_code
_entity_poly.pdbx_strand_id
1 'polypeptide(L)' 'MLPQFRVQQDDATMVSGDDLKATVSAVLQKMGVPGDDADLGADVLVLCGSPWCR' A
#
# COMPACT_ATOMS: atom_id res chain seq x y z
N MET A 1 2.46 19.67 13.58
CA MET A 1 2.43 18.19 13.46
C MET A 1 0.97 17.81 13.31
N LEU A 2 0.58 17.24 12.16
CA LEU A 2 -0.83 16.89 11.93
C LEU A 2 -1.28 15.87 13.00
N PRO A 3 -2.50 15.99 13.54
CA PRO A 3 -3.04 14.99 14.46
C PRO A 3 -2.87 13.62 13.79
N GLN A 4 -2.19 12.70 14.49
CA GLN A 4 -1.88 11.38 13.95
C GLN A 4 -3.16 10.76 13.38
N PHE A 5 -3.11 10.42 12.09
CA PHE A 5 -4.22 9.84 11.35
C PHE A 5 -4.45 8.41 11.85
N ARG A 6 -5.09 8.28 13.02
CA ARG A 6 -5.53 6.98 13.55
C ARG A 6 -6.86 6.65 12.89
N VAL A 7 -6.80 5.80 11.87
CA VAL A 7 -7.99 5.21 11.26
C VAL A 7 -8.67 4.33 12.31
N GLN A 8 -9.95 4.56 12.58
CA GLN A 8 -10.70 3.65 13.44
C GLN A 8 -10.85 2.32 12.70
N GLN A 9 -10.69 1.20 13.39
CA GLN A 9 -10.79 -0.12 12.75
C GLN A 9 -12.19 -0.36 12.16
N ASP A 10 -13.22 0.22 12.77
CA ASP A 10 -14.60 0.14 12.27
C ASP A 10 -14.79 0.86 10.93
N ASP A 11 -13.91 1.81 10.60
CA ASP A 11 -13.89 2.52 9.32
C ASP A 11 -12.99 1.82 8.29
N ALA A 12 -12.31 0.71 8.66
CA ALA A 12 -11.40 -0.02 7.78
C ALA A 12 -12.14 -1.05 6.92
N THR A 13 -11.76 -1.14 5.64
CA THR A 13 -12.27 -2.17 4.72
C THR A 13 -11.14 -3.14 4.36
N MET A 14 -11.38 -4.44 4.55
CA MET A 14 -10.47 -5.47 4.08
C MET A 14 -10.53 -5.57 2.56
N VAL A 15 -9.36 -5.52 1.92
CA VAL A 15 -9.19 -5.65 0.47
C VAL A 15 -8.18 -6.77 0.17
N SER A 16 -8.22 -7.29 -1.05
CA SER A 16 -7.21 -8.24 -1.51
C SER A 16 -5.82 -7.60 -1.53
N GLY A 17 -4.80 -8.35 -1.11
CA GLY A 17 -3.41 -7.91 -1.17
C GLY A 17 -2.96 -7.61 -2.60
N ASP A 18 -3.41 -8.41 -3.57
CA ASP A 18 -3.06 -8.23 -4.98
C ASP A 18 -3.70 -6.97 -5.57
N ASP A 19 -4.97 -6.71 -5.23
CA ASP A 19 -5.68 -5.50 -5.68
C ASP A 19 -5.05 -4.24 -5.08
N LEU A 20 -4.63 -4.32 -3.81
CA LEU A 20 -3.93 -3.22 -3.14
C LEU A 20 -2.56 -2.97 -3.77
N LYS A 21 -1.78 -4.03 -4.05
CA LYS A 21 -0.48 -3.93 -4.73
C LYS A 21 -0.63 -3.28 -6.09
N ALA A 22 -1.56 -3.77 -6.92
CA ALA A 22 -1.80 -3.23 -8.26
C ALA A 22 -2.17 -1.74 -8.20
N THR A 23 -3.00 -1.36 -7.22
CA THR A 23 -3.39 0.04 -7.01
C THR A 23 -2.19 0.91 -6.63
N VAL A 24 -1.36 0.47 -5.67
CA VAL A 24 -0.18 1.22 -5.22
C VAL A 24 0.84 1.37 -6.34
N SER A 25 1.13 0.31 -7.09
CA SER A 25 2.04 0.37 -8.25
C SER A 25 1.51 1.37 -9.29
N ALA A 26 0.23 1.31 -9.63
CA ALA A 26 -0.37 2.25 -10.59
C ALA A 26 -0.30 3.71 -10.12
N VAL A 27 -0.40 3.98 -8.80
CA VAL A 27 -0.22 5.33 -8.24
C VAL A 27 1.23 5.79 -8.37
N LEU A 28 2.20 4.94 -8.03
CA LEU A 28 3.62 5.27 -8.17
C LEU A 28 3.99 5.56 -9.62
N GLN A 29 3.50 4.75 -10.56
CA GLN A 29 3.70 4.98 -12.00
C GLN A 29 3.11 6.32 -12.46
N LYS A 30 1.91 6.68 -11.97
CA LYS A 30 1.32 8.02 -12.26
C LYS A 30 2.13 9.18 -11.68
N MET A 31 2.94 8.94 -10.65
CA MET A 31 3.88 9.92 -10.12
C MET A 31 5.23 9.95 -10.86
N GLY A 32 5.38 9.15 -11.93
CA GLY A 32 6.58 9.10 -12.77
C GLY A 32 7.62 8.07 -12.32
N VAL A 33 7.27 7.17 -11.41
CA VAL A 33 8.15 6.07 -11.01
C VAL A 33 8.19 5.01 -12.14
N PRO A 34 9.37 4.50 -12.53
CA PRO A 34 9.48 3.38 -13.46
C PRO A 34 8.68 2.16 -13.00
N GLY A 35 8.15 1.36 -13.93
CA GLY A 35 7.29 0.21 -13.60
C GLY A 35 7.92 -0.77 -12.61
N ASP A 36 9.17 -1.18 -12.85
CA ASP A 36 9.87 -2.14 -11.99
C ASP A 36 10.07 -1.60 -10.56
N ASP A 37 10.39 -0.31 -10.43
CA ASP A 37 10.56 0.37 -9.13
C ASP A 37 9.21 0.58 -8.42
N ALA A 38 8.14 0.84 -9.18
CA ALA A 38 6.79 0.98 -8.67
C ALA A 38 6.25 -0.34 -8.13
N ASP A 39 6.50 -1.44 -8.84
CA ASP A 39 6.10 -2.79 -8.42
C ASP A 39 6.85 -3.22 -7.16
N LEU A 40 8.16 -2.96 -7.09
CA LEU A 40 8.96 -3.24 -5.90
C LEU A 40 8.48 -2.43 -4.68
N GLY A 41 8.21 -1.14 -4.87
CA GLY A 41 7.67 -0.28 -3.82
C GLY A 41 6.29 -0.75 -3.33
N ALA A 42 5.42 -1.16 -4.25
CA ALA A 42 4.11 -1.71 -3.92
C ALA A 42 4.22 -3.01 -3.12
N ASP A 43 5.11 -3.92 -3.51
CA ASP A 43 5.36 -5.18 -2.79
C ASP A 43 5.78 -4.93 -1.35
N VAL A 44 6.76 -4.04 -1.13
CA VAL A 44 7.25 -3.73 0.23
C VAL A 44 6.13 -3.14 1.10
N LEU A 45 5.29 -2.25 0.55
CA LEU A 45 4.20 -1.61 1.28
C LEU A 45 3.08 -2.60 1.65
N VAL A 46 2.74 -3.53 0.75
CA VAL A 46 1.68 -4.52 0.99
C VAL A 46 2.15 -5.66 1.90
N LEU A 47 3.39 -6.13 1.72
CA LEU A 47 3.98 -7.17 2.57
C LEU A 47 4.13 -6.69 4.03
N CYS A 48 4.53 -5.44 4.25
CA CYS A 48 4.69 -4.87 5.59
C CYS A 48 3.36 -4.77 6.36
N GLY A 49 2.23 -4.64 5.65
CA GLY A 49 0.89 -4.64 6.25
C GLY A 49 0.33 -6.03 6.55
N SER A 50 0.98 -7.09 6.06
CA SER A 50 0.50 -8.46 6.22
C SER A 50 0.87 -9.01 7.61
N PRO A 51 -0.02 -9.79 8.28
CA PRO A 51 0.25 -10.36 9.60
C PRO A 51 1.44 -11.33 9.62
N TRP A 52 1.99 -11.69 8.46
CA TRP A 52 3.13 -12.57 8.26
C TRP A 52 4.49 -11.88 8.33
N CYS A 53 4.54 -10.55 8.50
CA CYS A 53 5.78 -9.77 8.63
C CYS A 53 6.29 -9.65 10.09
N ARG A 54 5.82 -10.50 11.00
CA ARG A 54 6.27 -10.56 12.40
C ARG A 54 6.78 -11.95 12.76
#